data_AF-A0A9Q8T6S9-F1
#
_entry.id   AF-A0A9Q8T6S9-F1
#
_cell.length_a   1.000
_cell.length_b   1.000
_cell.length_c   1.000
_cell.angle_alpha   90.00
_cell.angle_beta   90.00
_cell.angle_gamma   90.00
#
_symmetry.space_group_name_H-M   'P 1'
#
loop_
_entity.id
_entity.type
_entity.pdbx_description
1 polymer ?
#
loop_
_entity_poly.entity_id
_entity_poly.type
_entity_poly.pdbx_seq_one_letter_code
_entity_poly.pdbx_strand_id
1 'polypeptide(L)'
;MAAVEVTYSLPKDVNEKKLEVRTGSDIRLRKENRGADVTWNGTDPFLKQPYYYTGAPWTLLASDLLLFCKNIAFLPCIVLPLWSQPPARSFNLGVDNRFKEQPRFLVSQLHRRFEAWAQRYFHSGPMDELYPSWNNIRDIIFHSILIVTQSAFLISLPFLSFFSFNIFVAYVGLFIGINYLACIGLNGWMPEGFIWSADTPAAREWELNHPEEEWIFLNGVAVGKNWLQSNIDRISVTFHRRVKGVHNKTAGIIFDVIQCLLERCLYFGTTDTRVCFSHISTALLNQDKKKVILILHSQGGLEGSIILDWLINQHPREVLQKLEIYTFGNAANHFNNPRTKRDHGIPRPKGRAIRHIEHYANSKDFVSRWGVLHFKKQTAKRDGRFLGLGEIAGLISVNKKTEVIKAVGKTEPKQANHLSPDWNEFEGALIERPGSGHQFNQHYLDNIFPLDNNLSKVQTNGDGSPLPGTFMASRTKVHNDPWKIDEQRNLTNGVDGTAHHHLNGVVEGPKVYEVSRLWKFVNGRRPEDYS
;
A
#
# COMPACT_ATOMS: atom_id res chain seq x y z
N MET A 1 -16.94 10.87 14.47
CA MET A 1 -15.63 10.47 13.88
C MET A 1 -15.29 11.42 12.74
N ALA A 2 -14.00 11.67 12.53
CA ALA A 2 -13.54 12.44 11.37
C ALA A 2 -13.87 11.68 10.07
N ALA A 3 -14.13 12.41 8.98
CA ALA A 3 -14.34 11.81 7.68
C ALA A 3 -13.05 11.11 7.20
N VAL A 4 -13.20 9.96 6.54
CA VAL A 4 -12.11 9.19 5.94
C VAL A 4 -11.83 9.76 4.55
N GLU A 5 -10.57 10.07 4.24
CA GLU A 5 -10.22 10.59 2.92
C GLU A 5 -10.09 9.43 1.93
N VAL A 6 -10.77 9.50 0.79
CA VAL A 6 -10.59 8.55 -0.32
C VAL A 6 -10.05 9.31 -1.51
N THR A 7 -8.86 8.94 -2.00
CA THR A 7 -8.16 9.67 -3.05
C THR A 7 -7.90 8.79 -4.26
N TYR A 8 -8.36 9.24 -5.43
CA TYR A 8 -8.04 8.66 -6.73
C TYR A 8 -7.04 9.53 -7.50
N SER A 9 -6.26 8.91 -8.40
CA SER A 9 -5.37 9.65 -9.30
C SER A 9 -6.20 10.40 -10.33
N LEU A 10 -5.74 11.61 -10.68
CA LEU A 10 -6.30 12.33 -11.81
C LEU A 10 -6.09 11.54 -13.11
N PRO A 11 -7.06 11.53 -14.03
CA PRO A 11 -6.85 10.99 -15.35
C PRO A 11 -5.65 11.63 -16.07
N LYS A 12 -4.82 10.82 -16.76
CA LYS A 12 -3.62 11.32 -17.46
C LYS A 12 -3.93 12.45 -18.44
N ASP A 13 -5.08 12.45 -19.09
CA ASP A 13 -5.53 13.50 -20.01
C ASP A 13 -5.87 14.84 -19.33
N VAL A 14 -6.02 14.87 -18.00
CA VAL A 14 -6.22 16.09 -17.19
C VAL A 14 -4.88 16.62 -16.66
N ASN A 15 -3.94 15.72 -16.38
CA ASN A 15 -2.59 16.05 -15.91
C ASN A 15 -1.65 16.43 -17.07
N GLU A 16 -1.77 15.79 -18.22
CA GLU A 16 -0.93 16.04 -19.39
C GLU A 16 -1.50 17.22 -20.20
N LYS A 17 -0.77 18.34 -20.26
CA LYS A 17 -1.01 19.38 -21.27
C LYS A 17 -0.71 18.77 -22.64
N LYS A 18 -1.73 18.52 -23.45
CA LYS A 18 -1.53 18.24 -24.88
C LYS A 18 -1.05 19.52 -25.56
N LEU A 19 0.25 19.61 -25.84
CA LEU A 19 0.79 20.54 -26.83
C LEU A 19 0.53 19.94 -28.22
N GLU A 20 -0.65 20.21 -28.80
CA GLU A 20 -0.87 19.95 -30.22
C GLU A 20 -0.32 21.13 -31.02
N VAL A 21 0.91 20.98 -31.53
CA VAL A 21 1.47 21.88 -32.54
C VAL A 21 0.73 21.61 -33.84
N ARG A 22 -0.07 22.57 -34.32
CA ARG A 22 -0.63 22.50 -35.68
C ARG A 22 0.53 22.53 -36.68
N THR A 23 0.68 21.47 -37.47
CA THR A 23 1.52 21.47 -38.67
C THR A 23 1.02 22.57 -39.61
N GLY A 24 1.69 23.72 -39.60
CA GLY A 24 1.30 24.89 -40.41
C GLY A 24 1.57 26.27 -39.80
N SER A 25 2.05 26.39 -38.56
CA SER A 25 2.61 27.67 -38.10
C SER A 25 4.06 27.81 -38.57
N ASP A 26 4.25 28.60 -39.62
CA ASP A 26 5.50 28.92 -40.31
C ASP A 26 6.72 29.03 -39.38
N ILE A 27 7.61 28.04 -39.47
CA ILE A 27 9.03 28.28 -39.17
C ILE A 27 9.56 29.09 -40.36
N ARG A 28 9.58 30.42 -40.25
CA ARG A 28 10.36 31.26 -41.17
C ARG A 28 11.85 31.01 -40.91
N LEU A 29 12.41 29.99 -41.56
CA LEU A 29 13.84 29.91 -41.80
C LEU A 29 14.20 30.93 -42.88
N ARG A 30 14.44 32.18 -42.48
CA ARG A 30 15.13 33.13 -43.36
C ARG A 30 16.61 32.79 -43.33
N LYS A 31 17.03 31.90 -44.23
CA LYS A 31 18.43 31.53 -44.44
C LYS A 31 19.06 32.61 -45.32
N GLU A 32 19.67 33.62 -44.71
CA GLU A 32 20.68 34.46 -45.37
C GLU A 32 22.06 34.12 -44.80
N ASN A 33 22.84 33.46 -45.65
CA ASN A 33 24.30 33.39 -45.74
C ASN A 33 25.19 33.03 -44.53
N ARG A 34 26.02 32.02 -44.84
CA ARG A 34 27.30 31.60 -44.26
C ARG A 34 27.24 30.72 -43.00
N GLY A 35 28.06 29.68 -43.06
CA GLY A 35 28.05 28.52 -42.19
C GLY A 35 28.18 28.87 -40.71
N ALA A 36 27.31 28.24 -39.93
CA ALA A 36 27.49 28.04 -38.51
C ALA A 36 27.00 26.62 -38.24
N ASP A 37 27.87 25.79 -37.64
CA ASP A 37 27.48 24.51 -37.07
C ASP A 37 26.38 24.76 -36.04
N VAL A 38 25.18 24.26 -36.34
CA VAL A 38 24.04 24.34 -35.43
C VAL A 38 24.24 23.28 -34.35
N THR A 39 24.91 23.64 -33.27
CA THR A 39 24.89 22.85 -32.03
C THR A 39 23.51 23.00 -31.39
N TRP A 40 22.72 21.93 -31.45
CA TRP A 40 21.45 21.83 -30.75
C TRP A 40 21.69 21.71 -29.24
N ASN A 41 21.69 22.84 -28.53
CA ASN A 41 21.67 22.91 -27.06
C ASN A 41 20.26 23.23 -26.54
N GLY A 42 19.26 22.47 -26.98
CA GLY A 42 17.89 22.55 -26.49
C GLY A 42 17.38 21.15 -26.15
N THR A 43 16.85 20.97 -24.94
CA THR A 43 16.09 19.77 -24.57
C THR A 43 14.82 19.72 -25.43
N ASP A 44 14.56 18.59 -26.06
CA ASP A 44 13.37 18.35 -26.89
C ASP A 44 12.08 18.64 -26.08
N PRO A 45 11.25 19.62 -26.49
CA PRO A 45 10.02 19.96 -25.78
C PRO A 45 8.97 18.82 -25.80
N PHE A 46 9.17 17.77 -26.60
CA PHE A 46 8.33 16.57 -26.63
C PHE A 46 8.80 15.46 -25.67
N LEU A 47 10.00 15.59 -25.08
CA LEU A 47 10.53 14.58 -24.17
C LEU A 47 9.83 14.68 -22.82
N LYS A 48 9.01 13.68 -22.47
CA LYS A 48 8.42 13.57 -21.13
C LYS A 48 9.52 13.45 -20.08
N GLN A 49 9.34 14.11 -18.94
CA GLN A 49 10.23 13.90 -17.80
C GLN A 49 10.15 12.42 -17.36
N PRO A 50 11.28 11.81 -16.96
CA PRO A 50 11.28 10.45 -16.46
C PRO A 50 10.41 10.35 -15.21
N TYR A 51 9.76 9.20 -15.03
CA TYR A 51 9.02 8.94 -13.79
C TYR A 51 9.98 8.93 -12.60
N TYR A 52 9.52 9.36 -11.43
CA TYR A 52 10.34 9.45 -10.22
C TYR A 52 11.15 8.16 -10.00
N TYR A 53 10.48 7.01 -9.96
CA TYR A 53 11.07 5.70 -9.68
C TYR A 53 12.05 5.18 -10.75
N THR A 54 12.13 5.85 -11.91
CA THR A 54 13.09 5.53 -12.99
C THR A 54 14.35 6.40 -12.96
N GLY A 55 14.46 7.28 -11.96
CA GLY A 55 15.62 8.14 -11.77
C GLY A 55 16.90 7.38 -11.46
N ALA A 56 18.03 8.08 -11.53
CA ALA A 56 19.32 7.48 -11.19
C ALA A 56 19.35 7.07 -9.70
N PRO A 57 19.88 5.88 -9.35
CA PRO A 57 19.78 5.35 -7.98
C PRO A 57 20.29 6.28 -6.88
N TRP A 58 21.39 6.99 -7.12
CA TRP A 58 21.94 7.94 -6.14
C TRP A 58 21.05 9.17 -5.92
N THR A 59 20.38 9.65 -6.98
CA THR A 59 19.42 10.75 -6.87
C THR A 59 18.15 10.32 -6.15
N LEU A 60 17.68 9.10 -6.43
CA LEU A 60 16.57 8.47 -5.70
C LEU A 60 16.91 8.30 -4.23
N LEU A 61 18.08 7.75 -3.92
CA LEU A 61 18.55 7.53 -2.55
C LEU A 61 18.61 8.84 -1.76
N ALA A 62 19.20 9.90 -2.34
CA ALA A 62 19.26 11.20 -1.69
C ALA A 62 17.87 11.80 -1.44
N SER A 63 16.98 11.72 -2.43
CA SER A 63 15.60 12.21 -2.32
C SER A 63 14.79 11.43 -1.27
N ASP A 64 14.93 10.11 -1.26
CA ASP A 64 14.23 9.22 -0.35
C ASP A 64 14.75 9.32 1.10
N LEU A 65 16.06 9.53 1.28
CA LEU A 65 16.67 9.84 2.58
C LEU A 65 16.17 11.20 3.10
N LEU A 66 16.07 12.21 2.24
CA LEU A 66 15.49 13.50 2.63
C LEU A 66 14.03 13.33 3.04
N LEU A 67 13.26 12.51 2.31
CA LEU A 67 11.87 12.21 2.65
C LEU A 67 11.74 11.43 3.97
N PHE A 68 12.67 10.51 4.23
CA PHE A 68 12.79 9.79 5.50
C PHE A 68 13.00 10.79 6.65
N CYS A 69 14.00 11.67 6.53
CA CYS A 69 14.31 12.69 7.52
C CYS A 69 13.13 13.65 7.76
N LYS A 70 12.41 14.06 6.71
CA LYS A 70 11.20 14.89 6.82
C LYS A 70 10.09 14.25 7.64
N ASN A 71 10.03 12.92 7.66
CA ASN A 71 9.00 12.18 8.40
C ASN A 71 9.52 11.57 9.71
N ILE A 72 10.77 11.80 10.11
CA ILE A 72 11.40 11.15 11.28
C ILE A 72 10.61 11.31 12.58
N ALA A 73 9.91 12.45 12.75
CA ALA A 73 9.05 12.73 13.91
C ALA A 73 7.86 11.76 14.03
N PHE A 74 7.52 11.03 12.95
CA PHE A 74 6.46 10.02 12.94
C PHE A 74 6.98 8.60 13.23
N LEU A 75 8.29 8.38 13.42
CA LEU A 75 8.80 7.05 13.80
C LEU A 75 8.12 6.46 15.06
N PRO A 76 7.84 7.23 16.12
CA PRO A 76 7.08 6.72 17.26
C PRO A 76 5.67 6.25 16.87
N CYS A 77 5.07 6.85 15.84
CA CYS A 77 3.75 6.49 15.33
C CYS A 77 3.72 5.16 14.57
N ILE A 78 4.86 4.49 14.38
CA ILE A 78 4.90 3.10 13.91
C ILE A 78 4.23 2.21 14.96
N VAL A 79 4.70 2.28 16.21
CA VAL A 79 4.19 1.46 17.32
C VAL A 79 3.09 2.13 18.12
N LEU A 80 2.95 3.47 18.01
CA LEU A 80 1.94 4.21 18.75
C LEU A 80 0.61 4.33 17.98
N PRO A 81 -0.53 4.20 18.67
CA PRO A 81 -0.63 3.96 20.11
C PRO A 81 -0.30 2.50 20.45
N LEU A 82 0.47 2.25 21.53
CA LEU A 82 0.73 0.86 21.98
C LEU A 82 -0.57 0.09 22.22
N TRP A 83 -1.62 0.83 22.55
CA TRP A 83 -2.97 0.32 22.71
C TRP A 83 -3.93 1.25 21.97
N SER A 84 -4.56 0.75 20.90
CA SER A 84 -5.58 1.53 20.20
C SER A 84 -6.89 1.49 20.98
N GLN A 85 -7.52 2.64 21.22
CA GLN A 85 -8.89 2.63 21.75
C GLN A 85 -9.83 2.30 20.59
N PRO A 86 -10.71 1.29 20.73
CA PRO A 86 -11.61 0.92 19.66
C PRO A 86 -12.58 2.08 19.39
N PRO A 87 -12.96 2.31 18.13
CA PRO A 87 -13.79 3.46 17.76
C PRO A 87 -15.27 3.32 18.20
N ALA A 88 -15.69 2.16 18.72
CA ALA A 88 -17.05 1.92 19.21
C ALA A 88 -17.08 1.16 20.55
N ARG A 89 -18.21 1.25 21.27
CA ARG A 89 -18.58 0.48 22.48
C ARG A 89 -18.71 -1.05 22.22
N SER A 90 -18.02 -1.60 21.23
CA SER A 90 -18.14 -2.99 20.75
C SER A 90 -17.69 -4.04 21.77
N PHE A 91 -16.98 -3.64 22.82
CA PHE A 91 -16.53 -4.53 23.90
C PHE A 91 -17.29 -4.37 25.22
N ASN A 92 -18.27 -3.45 25.31
CA ASN A 92 -19.08 -3.27 26.53
C ASN A 92 -20.33 -4.17 26.58
N LEU A 93 -20.54 -5.03 25.57
CA LEU A 93 -21.57 -6.06 25.61
C LEU A 93 -20.94 -7.36 26.09
N GLY A 94 -20.93 -7.50 27.41
CA GLY A 94 -20.70 -8.76 28.11
C GLY A 94 -19.22 -9.12 28.23
N VAL A 95 -18.64 -8.78 29.39
CA VAL A 95 -17.87 -9.80 30.12
C VAL A 95 -18.87 -10.93 30.36
N ASP A 96 -19.08 -11.77 29.35
CA ASP A 96 -20.13 -12.75 29.42
C ASP A 96 -19.76 -13.73 30.51
N ASN A 97 -20.71 -13.86 31.41
CA ASN A 97 -20.90 -14.79 32.49
C ASN A 97 -20.66 -16.28 32.15
N ARG A 98 -20.02 -16.62 31.02
CA ARG A 98 -19.69 -17.99 30.58
C ARG A 98 -18.61 -18.67 31.44
N PHE A 99 -17.88 -17.92 32.26
CA PHE A 99 -16.95 -18.47 33.26
C PHE A 99 -17.49 -18.42 34.70
N LYS A 100 -18.82 -18.39 34.90
CA LYS A 100 -19.43 -18.43 36.24
C LYS A 100 -19.26 -19.77 36.97
N GLU A 101 -18.85 -20.83 36.29
CA GLU A 101 -18.80 -22.18 36.88
C GLU A 101 -17.44 -22.87 36.72
N GLN A 102 -16.34 -22.25 37.17
CA GLN A 102 -15.07 -22.98 37.39
C GLN A 102 -14.31 -22.45 38.63
N PRO A 103 -13.52 -23.31 39.31
CA PRO A 103 -13.26 -23.20 40.76
C PRO A 103 -12.43 -21.98 41.18
N ARG A 104 -12.65 -21.58 42.45
CA ARG A 104 -12.10 -20.41 43.16
C ARG A 104 -10.59 -20.49 43.45
N PHE A 105 -9.75 -20.64 42.43
CA PHE A 105 -8.29 -20.62 42.57
C PHE A 105 -7.68 -19.26 42.20
N LEU A 106 -6.60 -18.85 42.88
CA LEU A 106 -5.92 -17.57 42.64
C LEU A 106 -5.46 -17.42 41.17
N VAL A 107 -4.98 -18.51 40.58
CA VAL A 107 -4.49 -18.55 39.19
C VAL A 107 -5.62 -18.27 38.19
N SER A 108 -6.82 -18.82 38.39
CA SER A 108 -7.97 -18.56 37.50
C SER A 108 -8.47 -17.12 37.62
N GLN A 109 -8.37 -16.52 38.82
CA GLN A 109 -8.66 -15.09 38.99
C GLN A 109 -7.63 -14.17 38.32
N LEU A 110 -6.34 -14.49 38.43
CA LEU A 110 -5.28 -13.73 37.75
C LEU A 110 -5.39 -13.85 36.23
N HIS A 111 -5.66 -15.04 35.72
CA HIS A 111 -5.89 -15.27 34.29
C HIS A 111 -7.07 -14.45 33.77
N ARG A 112 -8.22 -14.49 34.47
CA ARG A 112 -9.39 -13.67 34.11
C ARG A 112 -9.11 -12.17 34.13
N ARG A 113 -8.33 -11.68 35.10
CA ARG A 113 -7.93 -10.27 35.18
C ARG A 113 -7.03 -9.89 34.01
N PHE A 114 -6.10 -10.76 33.64
CA PHE A 114 -5.24 -10.59 32.49
C PHE A 114 -6.05 -10.60 31.19
N GLU A 115 -6.96 -11.56 30.99
CA GLU A 115 -7.82 -11.61 29.79
C GLU A 115 -8.71 -10.38 29.66
N ALA A 116 -9.35 -9.94 30.75
CA ALA A 116 -10.16 -8.73 30.74
C ALA A 116 -9.34 -7.46 30.44
N TRP A 117 -8.10 -7.40 30.93
CA TRP A 117 -7.15 -6.34 30.58
C TRP A 117 -6.70 -6.45 29.13
N ALA A 118 -6.38 -7.65 28.65
CA ALA A 118 -5.88 -7.87 27.30
C ALA A 118 -6.95 -7.58 26.25
N GLN A 119 -8.18 -8.03 26.44
CA GLN A 119 -9.32 -7.73 25.56
C GLN A 119 -9.61 -6.23 25.44
N ARG A 120 -9.25 -5.43 26.44
CA ARG A 120 -9.42 -3.96 26.38
C ARG A 120 -8.44 -3.28 25.43
N TYR A 121 -7.30 -3.91 25.13
CA TYR A 121 -6.19 -3.27 24.43
C TYR A 121 -5.73 -4.03 23.17
N PHE A 122 -6.04 -5.33 23.08
CA PHE A 122 -5.68 -6.24 22.00
C PHE A 122 -6.96 -6.92 21.48
N HIS A 123 -7.56 -6.35 20.43
CA HIS A 123 -8.88 -6.77 20.00
C HIS A 123 -8.85 -8.06 19.18
N SER A 124 -7.70 -8.42 18.61
CA SER A 124 -7.47 -9.75 18.02
C SER A 124 -6.85 -10.73 19.00
N GLY A 125 -6.68 -10.34 20.26
CA GLY A 125 -6.09 -11.19 21.29
C GLY A 125 -4.70 -11.68 20.88
N PRO A 126 -4.41 -12.99 20.97
CA PRO A 126 -3.08 -13.53 20.67
C PRO A 126 -2.56 -13.27 19.25
N MET A 127 -3.44 -12.93 18.29
CA MET A 127 -3.03 -12.61 16.93
C MET A 127 -2.42 -11.20 16.82
N ASP A 128 -2.63 -10.30 17.78
CA ASP A 128 -2.01 -8.97 17.74
C ASP A 128 -0.51 -9.06 18.01
N GLU A 129 0.30 -8.31 17.25
CA GLU A 129 1.76 -8.41 17.27
C GLU A 129 2.36 -8.04 18.63
N LEU A 130 1.74 -7.10 19.36
CA LEU A 130 2.18 -6.70 20.71
C LEU A 130 1.40 -7.37 21.84
N TYR A 131 0.50 -8.31 21.55
CA TYR A 131 -0.17 -9.07 22.59
C TYR A 131 0.89 -9.81 23.43
N PRO A 132 0.82 -9.79 24.77
CA PRO A 132 1.84 -10.38 25.64
C PRO A 132 1.75 -11.92 25.70
N SER A 133 1.87 -12.57 24.55
CA SER A 133 2.11 -14.00 24.41
C SER A 133 3.61 -14.28 24.53
N TRP A 134 3.96 -15.52 24.88
CA TRP A 134 5.35 -15.94 24.93
C TRP A 134 6.09 -15.73 23.59
N ASN A 135 5.44 -16.06 22.47
CA ASN A 135 6.01 -15.90 21.14
C ASN A 135 6.29 -14.43 20.81
N ASN A 136 5.31 -13.54 21.04
CA ASN A 136 5.48 -12.12 20.77
C ASN A 136 6.51 -11.48 21.70
N ILE A 137 6.50 -11.81 22.99
CA ILE A 137 7.50 -11.30 23.95
C ILE A 137 8.91 -11.70 23.51
N ARG A 138 9.09 -12.98 23.13
CA ARG A 138 10.37 -13.47 22.60
C ARG A 138 10.78 -12.67 21.36
N ASP A 139 9.90 -12.53 20.38
CA ASP A 139 10.24 -11.87 19.12
C ASP A 139 10.54 -10.36 19.34
N ILE A 140 9.81 -9.68 20.24
CA ILE A 140 10.09 -8.30 20.67
C ILE A 140 11.47 -8.18 21.34
N ILE A 141 11.81 -9.10 22.25
CA ILE A 141 13.11 -9.11 22.93
C ILE A 141 14.23 -9.29 21.90
N PHE A 142 14.09 -10.25 20.99
CA PHE A 142 15.07 -10.49 19.93
C PHE A 142 15.25 -9.25 19.04
N HIS A 143 14.16 -8.64 18.58
CA HIS A 143 14.24 -7.39 17.81
C HIS A 143 14.85 -6.24 18.60
N SER A 144 14.58 -6.14 19.90
CA SER A 144 15.19 -5.12 20.77
C SER A 144 16.71 -5.31 20.87
N ILE A 145 17.18 -6.55 21.03
CA ILE A 145 18.61 -6.88 21.02
C ILE A 145 19.22 -6.52 19.65
N LEU A 146 18.58 -6.93 18.55
CA LEU A 146 19.04 -6.63 17.20
C LEU A 146 19.13 -5.13 16.92
N ILE A 147 18.14 -4.33 17.36
CA ILE A 147 18.20 -2.88 17.22
C ILE A 147 19.47 -2.33 17.89
N VAL A 148 19.75 -2.75 19.11
CA VAL A 148 20.93 -2.26 19.86
C VAL A 148 22.23 -2.69 19.18
N THR A 149 22.35 -3.97 18.83
CA THR A 149 23.59 -4.51 18.24
C THR A 149 23.83 -3.98 16.83
N GLN A 150 22.79 -3.88 15.99
CA GLN A 150 22.88 -3.33 14.63
C GLN A 150 23.19 -1.83 14.65
N SER A 151 22.59 -1.07 15.56
CA SER A 151 22.91 0.35 15.72
C SER A 151 24.36 0.53 16.16
N ALA A 152 24.82 -0.25 17.15
CA ALA A 152 26.21 -0.23 17.59
C ALA A 152 27.19 -0.59 16.46
N PHE A 153 26.84 -1.61 15.65
CA PHE A 153 27.61 -1.99 14.47
C PHE A 153 27.72 -0.84 13.46
N LEU A 154 26.60 -0.22 13.07
CA LEU A 154 26.60 0.90 12.12
C LEU A 154 27.39 2.11 12.65
N ILE A 155 27.25 2.44 13.94
CA ILE A 155 28.00 3.52 14.58
C ILE A 155 29.50 3.19 14.60
N SER A 156 29.90 1.91 14.69
CA SER A 156 31.31 1.52 14.70
C SER A 156 31.99 1.67 13.33
N LEU A 157 31.26 1.57 12.21
CA LEU A 157 31.84 1.50 10.86
C LEU A 157 32.77 2.68 10.52
N PRO A 158 32.44 3.96 10.79
CA PRO A 158 33.35 5.08 10.52
C PRO A 158 34.65 4.99 11.31
N PHE A 159 34.62 4.46 12.54
CA PHE A 159 35.80 4.31 13.39
C PHE A 159 36.69 3.14 12.98
N LEU A 160 36.16 2.17 12.22
CA LEU A 160 36.97 1.07 11.70
C LEU A 160 37.93 1.50 10.59
N SER A 161 37.75 2.70 10.03
CA SER A 161 38.70 3.30 9.07
C SER A 161 40.10 3.52 9.66
N PHE A 162 40.24 3.53 10.99
CA PHE A 162 41.54 3.62 11.68
C PHE A 162 42.30 2.28 11.75
N PHE A 163 41.68 1.16 11.35
CA PHE A 163 42.26 -0.19 11.42
C PHE A 163 42.61 -0.72 10.03
N SER A 164 43.37 -1.83 9.98
CA SER A 164 43.71 -2.47 8.71
C SER A 164 42.47 -3.06 8.02
N PHE A 165 42.49 -3.09 6.69
CA PHE A 165 41.40 -3.63 5.88
C PHE A 165 41.00 -5.06 6.26
N ASN A 166 41.97 -5.90 6.66
CA ASN A 166 41.70 -7.27 7.09
C ASN A 166 40.86 -7.32 8.39
N ILE A 167 41.15 -6.43 9.34
CA ILE A 167 40.37 -6.33 10.58
C ILE A 167 38.95 -5.84 10.26
N PHE A 168 38.83 -4.86 9.37
CA PHE A 168 37.54 -4.36 8.91
C PHE A 168 36.69 -5.49 8.30
N VAL A 169 37.24 -6.24 7.33
CA VAL A 169 36.53 -7.35 6.67
C VAL A 169 36.17 -8.46 7.67
N ALA A 170 37.09 -8.83 8.57
CA ALA A 170 36.83 -9.85 9.58
C ALA A 170 35.72 -9.43 10.55
N TYR A 171 35.73 -8.18 11.02
CA TYR A 171 34.71 -7.63 11.91
C TYR A 171 33.33 -7.61 11.23
N VAL A 172 33.25 -7.08 10.00
CA VAL A 172 32.00 -7.02 9.23
C VAL A 172 31.47 -8.44 8.95
N GLY A 173 32.34 -9.34 8.49
CA GLY A 173 31.97 -10.74 8.21
C GLY A 173 31.47 -11.47 9.46
N LEU A 174 32.16 -11.30 10.60
CA LEU A 174 31.75 -11.90 11.87
C LEU A 174 30.40 -11.35 12.35
N PHE A 175 30.20 -10.03 12.31
CA PHE A 175 28.95 -9.41 12.73
C PHE A 175 27.79 -9.86 11.84
N ILE A 176 27.95 -9.80 10.51
CA ILE A 176 26.92 -10.25 9.56
C ILE A 176 26.61 -11.73 9.78
N GLY A 177 27.62 -12.58 9.99
CA GLY A 177 27.43 -14.01 10.26
C GLY A 177 26.63 -14.26 11.54
N ILE A 178 26.97 -13.59 12.64
CA ILE A 178 26.24 -13.71 13.92
C ILE A 178 24.81 -13.18 13.79
N ASN A 179 24.63 -12.01 13.15
CA ASN A 179 23.31 -11.43 12.91
C ASN A 179 22.43 -12.37 12.09
N TYR A 180 22.97 -12.94 11.02
CA TYR A 180 22.27 -13.91 10.17
C TYR A 180 21.85 -15.15 10.97
N LEU A 181 22.76 -15.73 11.76
CA LEU A 181 22.46 -16.87 12.62
C LEU A 181 21.37 -16.55 13.66
N ALA A 182 21.40 -15.36 14.26
CA ALA A 182 20.35 -14.91 15.17
C ALA A 182 19.00 -14.78 14.46
N CYS A 183 18.99 -14.24 13.23
CA CYS A 183 17.77 -14.08 12.43
C CYS A 183 17.18 -15.41 11.95
N ILE A 184 17.95 -16.49 11.81
CA ILE A 184 17.41 -17.84 11.56
C ILE A 184 16.43 -18.24 12.66
N GLY A 185 16.71 -17.88 13.92
CA GLY A 185 15.81 -18.16 15.05
C GLY A 185 14.47 -17.42 14.97
N LEU A 186 14.48 -16.19 14.45
CA LEU A 186 13.27 -15.36 14.23
C LEU A 186 12.48 -15.82 13.01
N ASN A 187 13.18 -16.05 11.91
CA ASN A 187 12.57 -16.43 10.64
C ASN A 187 12.04 -17.86 10.67
N GLY A 188 12.63 -18.75 11.47
CA GLY A 188 12.23 -20.15 11.54
C GLY A 188 12.45 -20.93 10.25
N TRP A 189 12.14 -22.21 10.27
CA TRP A 189 12.30 -23.10 9.11
C TRP A 189 11.09 -23.01 8.18
N MET A 190 11.29 -22.44 6.98
CA MET A 190 10.33 -22.35 5.87
C MET A 190 11.09 -22.50 4.53
N PRO A 191 11.35 -23.75 4.09
CA PRO A 191 12.22 -24.02 2.93
C PRO A 191 11.64 -23.48 1.62
N GLU A 192 10.31 -23.55 1.47
CA GLU A 192 9.59 -23.04 0.29
C GLU A 192 9.34 -21.53 0.33
N GLY A 193 9.75 -20.82 1.39
CA GLY A 193 9.53 -19.38 1.54
C GLY A 193 8.07 -18.97 1.81
N PHE A 194 7.17 -19.92 2.11
CA PHE A 194 5.79 -19.63 2.49
C PHE A 194 5.25 -20.59 3.56
N ILE A 195 4.16 -20.17 4.20
CA ILE A 195 3.34 -20.98 5.11
C ILE A 195 1.84 -20.75 4.87
N TRP A 196 1.01 -21.66 5.37
CA TRP A 196 -0.45 -21.53 5.31
C TRP A 196 -1.02 -21.06 6.64
N SER A 197 -2.16 -20.37 6.58
CA SER A 197 -2.98 -20.09 7.77
C SER A 197 -3.38 -21.38 8.49
N ALA A 198 -3.68 -21.26 9.78
CA ALA A 198 -3.95 -22.37 10.68
C ALA A 198 -4.97 -23.36 10.10
N ASP A 199 -4.61 -24.64 10.12
CA ASP A 199 -5.42 -25.73 9.59
C ASP A 199 -6.48 -26.16 10.62
N THR A 200 -7.53 -25.35 10.73
CA THR A 200 -8.69 -25.63 11.57
C THR A 200 -9.80 -26.30 10.77
N PRO A 201 -10.74 -27.03 11.40
CA PRO A 201 -11.90 -27.58 10.70
C PRO A 201 -12.68 -26.54 9.89
N ALA A 202 -12.84 -25.33 10.45
CA ALA A 202 -13.48 -24.20 9.77
C ALA A 202 -12.67 -23.74 8.55
N ALA A 203 -11.33 -23.65 8.66
CA ALA A 203 -10.47 -23.26 7.55
C ALA A 203 -10.54 -24.24 6.37
N ARG A 204 -10.64 -25.55 6.65
CA ARG A 204 -10.84 -26.57 5.61
C ARG A 204 -12.20 -26.42 4.92
N GLU A 205 -13.25 -26.15 5.69
CA GLU A 205 -14.58 -25.89 5.14
C GLU A 205 -14.57 -24.63 4.25
N TRP A 206 -13.88 -23.58 4.66
CA TRP A 206 -13.73 -22.35 3.88
C TRP A 206 -13.00 -22.58 2.56
N GLU A 207 -11.94 -23.39 2.56
CA GLU A 207 -11.21 -23.80 1.36
C GLU A 207 -12.11 -24.60 0.40
N LEU A 208 -12.92 -25.52 0.92
CA LEU A 208 -13.89 -26.28 0.12
C LEU A 208 -15.03 -25.44 -0.44
N ASN A 209 -15.43 -24.38 0.26
CA ASN A 209 -16.48 -23.46 -0.17
C ASN A 209 -15.98 -22.39 -1.16
N HIS A 210 -14.65 -22.21 -1.29
CA HIS A 210 -14.02 -21.21 -2.16
C HIS A 210 -12.85 -21.79 -2.98
N PRO A 211 -13.00 -22.93 -3.67
CA PRO A 211 -11.91 -23.58 -4.40
C PRO A 211 -11.39 -22.73 -5.56
N GLU A 212 -12.19 -21.80 -6.07
CA GLU A 212 -11.84 -20.91 -7.19
C GLU A 212 -11.06 -19.65 -6.77
N GLU A 213 -10.86 -19.44 -5.46
CA GLU A 213 -10.09 -18.33 -4.91
C GLU A 213 -8.69 -18.78 -4.51
N GLU A 214 -7.74 -17.86 -4.61
CA GLU A 214 -6.43 -18.01 -3.98
C GLU A 214 -6.01 -16.72 -3.30
N TRP A 215 -5.77 -16.78 -1.99
CA TRP A 215 -5.39 -15.64 -1.16
C TRP A 215 -3.93 -15.74 -0.78
N ILE A 216 -3.18 -14.71 -1.16
CA ILE A 216 -1.74 -14.61 -0.94
C ILE A 216 -1.47 -13.36 -0.11
N PHE A 217 -0.69 -13.51 0.95
CA PHE A 217 -0.22 -12.42 1.79
C PHE A 217 1.30 -12.32 1.70
N LEU A 218 1.83 -11.10 1.54
CA LEU A 218 3.25 -10.81 1.64
C LEU A 218 3.47 -9.77 2.75
N ASN A 219 4.24 -10.17 3.76
CA ASN A 219 4.53 -9.34 4.93
C ASN A 219 5.55 -8.24 4.67
N GLY A 220 5.65 -7.34 5.64
CA GLY A 220 6.66 -6.29 5.68
C GLY A 220 7.93 -6.66 6.45
N VAL A 221 8.72 -5.64 6.72
CA VAL A 221 9.92 -5.69 7.57
C VAL A 221 9.63 -6.20 8.97
N ALA A 222 10.66 -6.72 9.62
CA ALA A 222 10.66 -7.10 11.03
C ALA A 222 9.66 -8.21 11.38
N VAL A 223 9.23 -9.02 10.42
CA VAL A 223 8.26 -10.10 10.66
C VAL A 223 8.98 -11.44 10.62
N GLY A 224 9.07 -12.10 11.78
CA GLY A 224 9.47 -13.49 11.91
C GLY A 224 8.29 -14.46 11.65
N LYS A 225 8.55 -15.76 11.80
CA LYS A 225 7.55 -16.83 11.55
C LYS A 225 6.26 -16.65 12.37
N ASN A 226 6.37 -16.29 13.64
CA ASN A 226 5.20 -16.21 14.53
C ASN A 226 4.27 -15.05 14.17
N TRP A 227 4.85 -13.87 13.88
CA TRP A 227 4.07 -12.72 13.43
C TRP A 227 3.46 -12.96 12.05
N LEU A 228 4.20 -13.58 11.12
CA LEU A 228 3.63 -13.98 9.83
C LEU A 228 2.42 -14.91 10.01
N GLN A 229 2.56 -15.96 10.84
CA GLN A 229 1.47 -16.88 11.15
C GLN A 229 0.26 -16.14 11.74
N SER A 230 0.49 -15.25 12.70
CA SER A 230 -0.57 -14.46 13.33
C SER A 230 -1.28 -13.53 12.34
N ASN A 231 -0.54 -12.94 11.38
CA ASN A 231 -1.12 -12.11 10.33
C ASN A 231 -2.01 -12.92 9.37
N ILE A 232 -1.55 -14.07 8.87
CA ILE A 232 -2.34 -14.88 7.95
C ILE A 232 -3.54 -15.57 8.62
N ASP A 233 -3.42 -15.94 9.90
CA ASP A 233 -4.53 -16.47 10.69
C ASP A 233 -5.61 -15.39 10.88
N ARG A 234 -5.18 -14.17 11.19
CA ARG A 234 -6.09 -13.04 11.30
C ARG A 234 -6.79 -12.73 9.98
N ILE A 235 -6.09 -12.70 8.85
CA ILE A 235 -6.70 -12.54 7.52
C ILE A 235 -7.69 -13.69 7.27
N SER A 236 -7.30 -14.93 7.57
CA SER A 236 -8.11 -16.12 7.34
C SER A 236 -9.45 -16.04 8.08
N VAL A 237 -9.43 -15.66 9.35
CA VAL A 237 -10.63 -15.45 10.18
C VAL A 237 -11.46 -14.25 9.71
N THR A 238 -10.83 -13.20 9.17
CA THR A 238 -11.52 -11.98 8.70
C THR A 238 -12.36 -12.26 7.46
N PHE A 239 -11.78 -12.98 6.51
CA PHE A 239 -12.39 -13.21 5.21
C PHE A 239 -13.00 -14.61 5.10
N HIS A 240 -12.73 -15.54 6.02
CA HIS A 240 -13.13 -16.95 5.93
C HIS A 240 -12.59 -17.61 4.67
N ARG A 241 -11.28 -17.47 4.46
CA ARG A 241 -10.51 -18.17 3.40
C ARG A 241 -9.21 -18.67 3.96
N ARG A 242 -8.67 -19.71 3.36
CA ARG A 242 -7.30 -20.14 3.63
C ARG A 242 -6.31 -19.19 2.94
N VAL A 243 -5.27 -18.79 3.66
CA VAL A 243 -4.34 -17.76 3.19
C VAL A 243 -2.93 -18.33 3.12
N LYS A 244 -2.25 -18.10 2.00
CA LYS A 244 -0.83 -18.41 1.81
C LYS A 244 0.01 -17.18 2.18
N GLY A 245 0.78 -17.27 3.26
CA GLY A 245 1.74 -16.24 3.66
C GLY A 245 3.10 -16.48 3.04
N VAL A 246 3.50 -15.66 2.08
CA VAL A 246 4.86 -15.61 1.56
C VAL A 246 5.71 -14.78 2.51
N HIS A 247 6.83 -15.35 2.93
CA HIS A 247 7.65 -14.77 3.99
C HIS A 247 8.75 -13.87 3.42
N ASN A 248 8.61 -12.57 3.62
CA ASN A 248 9.72 -11.64 3.52
C ASN A 248 10.56 -11.74 4.79
N LYS A 249 11.75 -12.35 4.68
CA LYS A 249 12.60 -12.66 5.83
C LYS A 249 13.18 -11.39 6.44
N THR A 250 13.19 -11.33 7.78
CA THR A 250 13.81 -10.22 8.49
C THR A 250 15.29 -10.50 8.76
N ALA A 251 16.14 -9.50 8.50
CA ALA A 251 17.51 -9.40 8.98
C ALA A 251 17.61 -8.52 10.24
N GLY A 252 16.48 -8.15 10.84
CA GLY A 252 16.33 -7.18 11.93
C GLY A 252 15.92 -5.79 11.42
N ILE A 253 15.16 -5.06 12.23
CA ILE A 253 14.49 -3.80 11.84
C ILE A 253 15.42 -2.81 11.13
N ILE A 254 16.65 -2.62 11.62
CA ILE A 254 17.56 -1.62 11.05
C ILE A 254 18.02 -2.05 9.65
N PHE A 255 18.43 -3.30 9.49
CA PHE A 255 18.87 -3.82 8.20
C PHE A 255 17.71 -3.96 7.21
N ASP A 256 16.51 -4.31 7.67
CA ASP A 256 15.32 -4.35 6.83
C ASP A 256 14.98 -2.95 6.28
N VAL A 257 15.07 -1.90 7.10
CA VAL A 257 14.84 -0.51 6.64
C VAL A 257 15.87 -0.09 5.59
N ILE A 258 17.14 -0.46 5.79
CA ILE A 258 18.20 -0.20 4.80
C ILE A 258 17.92 -0.97 3.52
N GLN A 259 17.58 -2.25 3.61
CA GLN A 259 17.24 -3.10 2.48
C GLN A 259 16.03 -2.52 1.72
N CYS A 260 14.97 -2.13 2.42
CA CYS A 260 13.79 -1.48 1.83
C CYS A 260 14.16 -0.21 1.06
N LEU A 261 15.04 0.64 1.61
CA LEU A 261 15.51 1.85 0.94
C LEU A 261 16.32 1.50 -0.33
N LEU A 262 17.22 0.52 -0.23
CA LEU A 262 18.04 0.08 -1.36
C LEU A 262 17.19 -0.57 -2.46
N GLU A 263 16.27 -1.47 -2.14
CA GLU A 263 15.32 -2.07 -3.08
C GLU A 263 14.54 -1.00 -3.84
N ARG A 264 14.07 0.02 -3.11
CA ARG A 264 13.29 1.10 -3.69
C ARG A 264 14.08 2.01 -4.63
N CYS A 265 15.37 2.21 -4.35
CA CYS A 265 16.24 3.12 -5.13
C CYS A 265 16.98 2.41 -6.27
N LEU A 266 17.36 1.14 -6.07
CA LEU A 266 18.08 0.33 -7.06
C LEU A 266 17.14 -0.55 -7.88
N TYR A 267 15.87 -0.68 -7.48
CA TYR A 267 14.84 -1.44 -8.19
C TYR A 267 15.27 -2.89 -8.47
N PHE A 268 15.54 -3.64 -7.40
CA PHE A 268 15.82 -5.08 -7.49
C PHE A 268 14.83 -5.88 -6.64
N GLY A 269 14.50 -7.08 -7.09
CA GLY A 269 13.65 -8.00 -6.31
C GLY A 269 14.48 -9.08 -5.62
N THR A 270 14.21 -9.26 -4.32
CA THR A 270 14.84 -10.25 -3.46
C THR A 270 14.37 -11.67 -3.79
N THR A 271 14.95 -12.66 -3.11
CA THR A 271 14.51 -14.05 -3.21
C THR A 271 13.02 -14.19 -2.85
N ASP A 272 12.58 -13.54 -1.78
CA ASP A 272 11.20 -13.66 -1.29
C ASP A 272 10.21 -12.99 -2.25
N THR A 273 10.58 -11.84 -2.84
CA THR A 273 9.83 -11.19 -3.93
C THR A 273 9.65 -12.12 -5.14
N ARG A 274 10.70 -12.86 -5.51
CA ARG A 274 10.67 -13.81 -6.65
C ARG A 274 9.83 -15.04 -6.36
N VAL A 275 9.89 -15.57 -5.15
CA VAL A 275 9.01 -16.66 -4.69
C VAL A 275 7.55 -16.21 -4.72
N CYS A 276 7.25 -15.01 -4.22
CA CYS A 276 5.91 -14.43 -4.26
C CYS A 276 5.40 -14.29 -5.70
N PHE A 277 6.23 -13.73 -6.61
CA PHE A 277 5.93 -13.65 -8.03
C PHE A 277 5.57 -15.01 -8.62
N SER A 278 6.37 -16.05 -8.34
CA SER A 278 6.12 -17.40 -8.83
C SER A 278 4.76 -17.92 -8.37
N HIS A 279 4.41 -17.76 -7.09
CA HIS A 279 3.12 -18.20 -6.56
C HIS A 279 1.94 -17.48 -7.20
N ILE A 280 2.03 -16.15 -7.36
CA ILE A 280 0.97 -15.36 -7.99
C ILE A 280 0.83 -15.76 -9.45
N SER A 281 1.94 -15.88 -10.18
CA SER A 281 1.96 -16.29 -11.58
C SER A 281 1.31 -17.67 -11.76
N THR A 282 1.69 -18.66 -10.94
CA THR A 282 1.07 -20.00 -10.96
C THR A 282 -0.43 -19.95 -10.67
N ALA A 283 -0.85 -19.18 -9.66
CA ALA A 283 -2.27 -19.05 -9.31
C ALA A 283 -3.08 -18.37 -10.44
N LEU A 284 -2.53 -17.37 -11.10
CA LEU A 284 -3.18 -16.66 -12.20
C LEU A 284 -3.37 -17.53 -13.45
N LEU A 285 -2.36 -18.35 -13.76
CA LEU A 285 -2.39 -19.29 -14.89
C LEU A 285 -3.26 -20.52 -14.64
N ASN A 286 -3.57 -20.82 -13.38
CA ASN A 286 -4.49 -21.90 -13.04
C ASN A 286 -5.91 -21.57 -13.56
N GLN A 287 -6.48 -22.50 -14.33
CA GLN A 287 -7.81 -22.35 -14.94
C GLN A 287 -8.94 -22.50 -13.91
N ASP A 288 -8.71 -23.25 -12.84
CA ASP A 288 -9.69 -23.45 -11.77
C ASP A 288 -9.84 -22.20 -10.89
N LYS A 289 -8.80 -21.34 -10.89
CA LYS A 289 -8.79 -20.09 -10.13
C LYS A 289 -9.42 -18.97 -10.96
N LYS A 290 -10.55 -18.47 -10.46
CA LYS A 290 -11.25 -17.29 -11.01
C LYS A 290 -10.71 -15.99 -10.42
N LYS A 291 -10.24 -16.02 -9.18
CA LYS A 291 -9.76 -14.84 -8.46
C LYS A 291 -8.48 -15.13 -7.68
N VAL A 292 -7.54 -14.22 -7.79
CA VAL A 292 -6.31 -14.22 -6.99
C VAL A 292 -6.27 -12.91 -6.21
N ILE A 293 -6.27 -13.02 -4.89
CA ILE A 293 -6.28 -11.88 -3.97
C ILE A 293 -4.88 -11.76 -3.37
N LEU A 294 -4.23 -10.62 -3.62
CA LEU A 294 -2.92 -10.30 -3.08
C LEU A 294 -3.06 -9.23 -2.00
N ILE A 295 -2.68 -9.58 -0.77
CA ILE A 295 -2.62 -8.66 0.37
C ILE A 295 -1.16 -8.35 0.68
N LEU A 296 -0.83 -7.07 0.79
CA LEU A 296 0.53 -6.59 1.00
C LEU A 296 0.60 -5.68 2.22
N HIS A 297 1.64 -5.81 3.05
CA HIS A 297 1.85 -4.92 4.20
C HIS A 297 3.24 -4.29 4.19
N SER A 298 3.34 -2.98 4.49
CA SER A 298 4.61 -2.26 4.62
C SER A 298 5.52 -2.40 3.38
N GLN A 299 6.74 -2.94 3.53
CA GLN A 299 7.67 -3.26 2.45
C GLN A 299 7.12 -4.30 1.46
N GLY A 300 6.26 -5.23 1.90
CA GLY A 300 5.56 -6.12 0.97
C GLY A 300 4.77 -5.34 -0.10
N GLY A 301 4.36 -4.09 0.21
CA GLY A 301 3.78 -3.17 -0.77
C GLY A 301 4.77 -2.69 -1.84
N LEU A 302 6.03 -2.42 -1.47
CA LEU A 302 7.12 -2.12 -2.41
C LEU A 302 7.45 -3.33 -3.28
N GLU A 303 7.64 -4.49 -2.66
CA GLU A 303 7.89 -5.74 -3.39
C GLU A 303 6.73 -6.06 -4.34
N GLY A 304 5.50 -5.84 -3.90
CA GLY A 304 4.31 -5.98 -4.72
C GLY A 304 4.23 -5.03 -5.90
N SER A 305 4.82 -3.83 -5.84
CA SER A 305 4.89 -2.94 -7.00
C SER A 305 5.85 -3.48 -8.07
N ILE A 306 6.98 -4.03 -7.63
CA ILE A 306 7.96 -4.71 -8.51
C ILE A 306 7.34 -5.97 -9.12
N ILE A 307 6.67 -6.79 -8.31
CA ILE A 307 5.95 -7.99 -8.76
C ILE A 307 4.88 -7.61 -9.79
N LEU A 308 4.12 -6.55 -9.55
CA LEU A 308 3.09 -6.09 -10.47
C LEU A 308 3.69 -5.68 -11.83
N ASP A 309 4.82 -4.98 -11.83
CA ASP A 309 5.52 -4.63 -13.08
C ASP A 309 5.97 -5.88 -13.85
N TRP A 310 6.48 -6.90 -13.15
CA TRP A 310 6.84 -8.17 -13.77
C TRP A 310 5.62 -8.91 -14.33
N LEU A 311 4.51 -8.95 -13.58
CA LEU A 311 3.27 -9.60 -14.01
C LEU A 311 2.68 -8.91 -15.24
N ILE A 312 2.67 -7.57 -15.28
CA ILE A 312 2.20 -6.78 -16.43
C ILE A 312 3.04 -7.08 -17.69
N ASN A 313 4.34 -7.31 -17.52
CA ASN A 313 5.24 -7.60 -18.64
C ASN A 313 5.11 -9.06 -19.12
N GLN A 314 4.87 -10.01 -18.22
CA GLN A 314 4.89 -11.44 -18.55
C GLN A 314 3.53 -12.07 -18.87
N HIS A 315 2.43 -11.45 -18.44
CA HIS A 315 1.09 -12.02 -18.59
C HIS A 315 0.16 -11.15 -19.42
N PRO A 316 -0.72 -11.77 -20.23
CA PRO A 316 -1.73 -11.04 -20.96
C PRO A 316 -2.78 -10.47 -20.00
N ARG A 317 -3.43 -9.39 -20.41
CA ARG A 317 -4.38 -8.65 -19.57
C ARG A 317 -5.50 -9.53 -19.05
N GLU A 318 -6.00 -10.45 -19.86
CA GLU A 318 -7.13 -11.33 -19.53
C GLU A 318 -6.85 -12.15 -18.29
N VAL A 319 -5.59 -12.60 -18.12
CA VAL A 319 -5.11 -13.30 -16.94
C VAL A 319 -4.99 -12.35 -15.75
N LEU A 320 -4.44 -11.15 -15.98
CA LEU A 320 -4.27 -10.11 -14.96
C LEU A 320 -5.60 -9.58 -14.39
N GLN A 321 -6.71 -9.69 -15.14
CA GLN A 321 -8.05 -9.31 -14.65
C GLN A 321 -8.54 -10.16 -13.47
N LYS A 322 -7.95 -11.34 -13.24
CA LYS A 322 -8.23 -12.20 -12.08
C LYS A 322 -7.62 -11.64 -10.78
N LEU A 323 -6.58 -10.81 -10.88
CA LEU A 323 -5.83 -10.29 -9.75
C LEU A 323 -6.53 -9.10 -9.10
N GLU A 324 -6.63 -9.11 -7.78
CA GLU A 324 -7.04 -7.98 -6.95
C GLU A 324 -5.95 -7.72 -5.89
N ILE A 325 -5.57 -6.46 -5.70
CA ILE A 325 -4.45 -6.08 -4.83
C ILE A 325 -4.93 -5.15 -3.72
N TYR A 326 -4.63 -5.51 -2.48
CA TYR A 326 -4.97 -4.74 -1.29
C TYR A 326 -3.71 -4.51 -0.46
N THR A 327 -3.36 -3.25 -0.22
CA THR A 327 -2.14 -2.92 0.51
C THR A 327 -2.44 -2.17 1.80
N PHE A 328 -1.62 -2.39 2.83
CA PHE A 328 -1.73 -1.76 4.13
C PHE A 328 -0.38 -1.14 4.51
N GLY A 329 -0.35 0.18 4.72
CA GLY A 329 0.88 0.86 5.08
C GLY A 329 1.97 0.81 4.00
N ASN A 330 1.58 0.83 2.73
CA ASN A 330 2.45 0.55 1.59
C ASN A 330 3.67 1.49 1.49
N ALA A 331 4.89 0.91 1.52
CA ALA A 331 6.18 1.60 1.43
C ALA A 331 6.63 1.94 -0.01
N ALA A 332 5.91 1.46 -1.02
CA ALA A 332 6.25 1.65 -2.43
C ALA A 332 6.34 3.14 -2.79
N ASN A 333 7.19 3.44 -3.78
CA ASN A 333 7.20 4.74 -4.43
C ASN A 333 6.33 4.78 -5.68
N HIS A 334 6.00 3.67 -6.32
CA HIS A 334 5.12 3.60 -7.50
C HIS A 334 4.18 2.41 -7.37
N PHE A 335 3.13 2.40 -8.19
CA PHE A 335 2.24 1.27 -8.37
C PHE A 335 1.58 1.40 -9.75
N ASN A 336 2.17 0.75 -10.76
CA ASN A 336 1.76 0.92 -12.15
C ASN A 336 0.49 0.11 -12.46
N ASN A 337 -0.43 0.68 -13.22
CA ASN A 337 -1.59 -0.05 -13.74
C ASN A 337 -2.04 0.57 -15.07
N PRO A 338 -1.44 0.17 -16.21
CA PRO A 338 -1.66 0.81 -17.48
C PRO A 338 -3.14 0.75 -17.90
N ARG A 339 -3.59 1.80 -18.59
CA ARG A 339 -4.92 1.86 -19.20
C ARG A 339 -4.89 1.20 -20.56
N THR A 340 -5.95 0.50 -20.91
CA THR A 340 -6.19 0.06 -22.29
C THR A 340 -6.95 1.13 -23.06
N LYS A 341 -6.86 1.08 -24.40
CA LYS A 341 -7.68 1.94 -25.26
C LYS A 341 -9.16 1.78 -24.89
N ARG A 342 -9.90 2.90 -24.91
CA ARG A 342 -11.35 2.92 -24.70
C ARG A 342 -12.00 2.12 -25.82
N ASP A 343 -12.65 1.01 -25.48
CA ASP A 343 -13.79 0.56 -26.26
C ASP A 343 -15.00 1.37 -25.81
N HIS A 344 -15.71 1.96 -26.77
CA HIS A 344 -16.91 2.74 -26.48
C HIS A 344 -17.94 1.84 -25.77
N GLY A 345 -18.33 2.20 -24.53
CA GLY A 345 -19.39 1.51 -23.78
C GLY A 345 -18.94 0.60 -22.62
N ILE A 346 -17.63 0.43 -22.36
CA ILE A 346 -17.16 -0.43 -21.24
C ILE A 346 -16.86 0.41 -19.97
N PRO A 347 -17.40 0.04 -18.78
CA PRO A 347 -17.06 0.69 -17.51
C PRO A 347 -15.55 0.67 -17.20
N ARG A 348 -15.02 1.79 -16.68
CA ARG A 348 -13.56 2.01 -16.44
C ARG A 348 -12.82 0.97 -15.61
N PRO A 349 -13.38 0.25 -14.61
CA PRO A 349 -12.64 -0.81 -13.89
C PRO A 349 -12.13 -1.88 -14.85
N LYS A 350 -12.84 -2.12 -15.96
CA LYS A 350 -12.41 -3.04 -17.00
C LYS A 350 -11.29 -2.46 -17.86
N GLY A 351 -11.14 -1.15 -18.00
CA GLY A 351 -10.16 -0.49 -18.89
C GLY A 351 -8.72 -0.41 -18.36
N ARG A 352 -8.36 -1.23 -17.36
CA ARG A 352 -7.05 -1.32 -16.72
C ARG A 352 -6.49 -2.73 -16.85
N ALA A 353 -5.19 -2.91 -16.62
CA ALA A 353 -4.58 -4.24 -16.56
C ALA A 353 -5.08 -5.02 -15.33
N ILE A 354 -5.09 -4.37 -14.16
CA ILE A 354 -5.64 -4.89 -12.90
C ILE A 354 -6.95 -4.16 -12.57
N ARG A 355 -8.00 -4.91 -12.25
CA ARG A 355 -9.34 -4.35 -11.98
C ARG A 355 -9.39 -3.56 -10.68
N HIS A 356 -8.81 -4.11 -9.62
CA HIS A 356 -8.95 -3.58 -8.27
C HIS A 356 -7.59 -3.47 -7.57
N ILE A 357 -7.27 -2.24 -7.18
CA ILE A 357 -6.12 -1.91 -6.34
C ILE A 357 -6.61 -0.93 -5.27
N GLU A 358 -6.45 -1.30 -4.00
CA GLU A 358 -6.78 -0.45 -2.85
C GLU A 358 -5.59 -0.33 -1.91
N HIS A 359 -5.38 0.87 -1.38
CA HIS A 359 -4.33 1.17 -0.43
C HIS A 359 -4.94 1.74 0.85
N TYR A 360 -4.79 1.02 1.96
CA TYR A 360 -5.19 1.44 3.29
C TYR A 360 -4.00 2.08 4.00
N ALA A 361 -4.16 3.31 4.46
CA ALA A 361 -3.09 4.07 5.10
C ALA A 361 -3.57 4.79 6.36
N ASN A 362 -2.71 4.85 7.37
CA ASN A 362 -2.92 5.68 8.56
C ASN A 362 -2.19 7.01 8.35
N SER A 363 -2.88 8.15 8.55
CA SER A 363 -2.37 9.49 8.20
C SER A 363 -1.05 9.87 8.91
N LYS A 364 -0.79 9.29 10.08
CA LYS A 364 0.39 9.49 10.92
C LYS A 364 1.35 8.29 10.92
N ASP A 365 1.07 7.22 10.19
CA ASP A 365 2.01 6.11 10.04
C ASP A 365 3.23 6.57 9.24
N PHE A 366 4.41 6.42 9.82
CA PHE A 366 5.69 6.76 9.20
C PHE A 366 5.84 6.13 7.80
N VAL A 367 5.58 4.83 7.67
CA VAL A 367 5.81 4.09 6.42
C VAL A 367 4.81 4.54 5.36
N SER A 368 3.52 4.64 5.71
CA SER A 368 2.50 5.23 4.84
C SER A 368 2.90 6.62 4.33
N ARG A 369 3.46 7.48 5.19
CA ARG A 369 3.90 8.84 4.86
C ARG A 369 5.17 8.89 4.02
N TRP A 370 6.04 7.90 4.16
CA TRP A 370 7.27 7.75 3.40
C TRP A 370 7.05 7.03 2.05
N GLY A 371 5.92 6.32 1.90
CA GLY A 371 5.46 5.65 0.69
C GLY A 371 4.15 6.23 0.17
N VAL A 372 3.08 5.43 0.22
CA VAL A 372 1.83 5.69 -0.51
C VAL A 372 1.23 7.08 -0.30
N LEU A 373 1.18 7.63 0.91
CA LEU A 373 0.58 8.95 1.16
C LEU A 373 1.35 10.08 0.47
N HIS A 374 2.68 9.94 0.34
CA HIS A 374 3.51 10.94 -0.33
C HIS A 374 3.26 10.90 -1.84
N PHE A 375 3.51 9.75 -2.44
CA PHE A 375 3.53 9.61 -3.89
C PHE A 375 2.11 9.67 -4.49
N LYS A 376 1.12 9.03 -3.84
CA LYS A 376 -0.27 9.08 -4.32
C LYS A 376 -0.85 10.49 -4.29
N LYS A 377 -0.63 11.23 -3.20
CA LYS A 377 -1.18 12.60 -3.08
C LYS A 377 -0.48 13.58 -4.02
N GLN A 378 0.78 13.35 -4.38
CA GLN A 378 1.47 14.14 -5.41
C GLN A 378 0.85 13.88 -6.79
N THR A 379 0.71 12.62 -7.21
CA THR A 379 0.07 12.25 -8.49
C THR A 379 -1.39 12.75 -8.60
N ALA A 380 -2.09 12.88 -7.47
CA ALA A 380 -3.50 13.27 -7.41
C ALA A 380 -3.75 14.80 -7.39
N LYS A 381 -2.71 15.64 -7.23
CA LYS A 381 -2.83 17.10 -7.16
C LYS A 381 -2.42 17.75 -8.47
N ARG A 382 -3.01 18.90 -8.78
CA ARG A 382 -2.55 19.81 -9.84
C ARG A 382 -2.10 21.12 -9.19
N ASP A 383 -0.90 21.58 -9.52
CA ASP A 383 -0.30 22.81 -8.98
C ASP A 383 -0.37 22.89 -7.43
N GLY A 384 -0.24 21.74 -6.75
CA GLY A 384 -0.26 21.63 -5.29
C GLY A 384 -1.66 21.56 -4.62
N ARG A 385 -2.76 21.63 -5.37
CA ARG A 385 -4.15 21.52 -4.86
C ARG A 385 -4.93 20.36 -5.49
N PHE A 386 -5.94 19.85 -4.78
CA PHE A 386 -6.91 18.91 -5.35
C PHE A 386 -7.89 19.65 -6.24
N LEU A 387 -8.26 19.04 -7.37
CA LEU A 387 -9.14 19.68 -8.34
C LEU A 387 -10.63 19.45 -8.02
N GLY A 388 -11.41 20.51 -8.13
CA GLY A 388 -12.87 20.47 -8.19
C GLY A 388 -13.35 19.77 -9.48
N LEU A 389 -14.56 19.20 -9.46
CA LEU A 389 -15.16 18.55 -10.63
C LEU A 389 -15.37 19.58 -11.74
N GLY A 390 -15.85 20.79 -11.40
CA GLY A 390 -15.96 21.89 -12.35
C GLY A 390 -14.62 22.30 -12.97
N GLU A 391 -13.52 22.23 -12.20
CA GLU A 391 -12.17 22.51 -12.72
C GLU A 391 -11.71 21.39 -13.66
N ILE A 392 -11.93 20.12 -13.29
CA ILE A 392 -11.64 18.95 -14.13
C ILE A 392 -12.45 19.02 -15.43
N ALA A 393 -13.74 19.33 -15.37
CA ALA A 393 -14.61 19.50 -16.53
C ALA A 393 -14.13 20.65 -17.43
N GLY A 394 -13.74 21.78 -16.84
CA GLY A 394 -13.14 22.90 -17.56
C GLY A 394 -11.89 22.48 -18.33
N LEU A 395 -10.98 21.75 -17.70
CA LEU A 395 -9.76 21.24 -18.35
C LEU A 395 -10.05 20.25 -19.48
N ILE A 396 -11.03 19.36 -19.28
CA ILE A 396 -11.45 18.39 -20.29
C ILE A 396 -12.12 19.10 -21.49
N SER A 397 -12.93 20.12 -21.22
CA SER A 397 -13.63 20.90 -22.26
C SER A 397 -12.68 21.82 -23.04
N VAL A 398 -11.71 22.45 -22.36
CA VAL A 398 -10.70 23.31 -22.98
C VAL A 398 -9.75 22.52 -23.90
N ASN A 399 -9.54 21.23 -23.66
CA ASN A 399 -8.85 20.35 -24.64
C ASN A 399 -9.58 20.21 -26.00
N LYS A 400 -10.79 20.79 -26.18
CA LYS A 400 -11.43 20.99 -27.51
C LYS A 400 -11.15 22.38 -28.13
N LYS A 401 -10.65 23.37 -27.38
CA LYS A 401 -10.29 24.71 -27.90
C LYS A 401 -8.78 24.93 -27.84
N THR A 402 -8.15 24.80 -29.00
CA THR A 402 -6.80 25.23 -29.39
C THR A 402 -6.17 26.27 -28.45
N GLU A 403 -5.30 25.85 -27.52
CA GLU A 403 -4.35 26.76 -26.88
C GLU A 403 -3.15 26.92 -27.81
N VAL A 404 -3.09 28.06 -28.50
CA VAL A 404 -1.86 28.50 -29.17
C VAL A 404 -0.93 29.01 -28.07
N ILE A 405 -0.08 28.13 -27.54
CA ILE A 405 1.02 28.57 -26.68
C ILE A 405 2.06 29.20 -27.60
N LYS A 406 2.01 30.53 -27.71
CA LYS A 406 3.07 31.34 -28.30
C LYS A 406 4.34 31.00 -27.52
N ALA A 407 5.30 30.35 -28.19
CA ALA A 407 6.62 30.11 -27.62
C ALA A 407 7.25 31.46 -27.28
N VAL A 408 7.14 31.87 -26.01
CA VAL A 408 7.70 33.12 -25.51
C VAL A 408 8.48 32.79 -24.25
N GLY A 409 9.76 33.16 -24.30
CA GLY A 409 10.53 33.51 -23.12
C GLY A 409 11.38 32.37 -22.56
N LYS A 410 12.67 32.47 -22.83
CA LYS A 410 13.80 31.88 -22.11
C LYS A 410 13.50 31.67 -20.60
N THR A 411 13.07 30.48 -20.23
CA THR A 411 13.51 29.85 -18.98
C THR A 411 14.40 28.71 -19.41
N GLU A 412 15.68 28.81 -19.06
CA GLU A 412 16.60 27.68 -19.17
C GLU A 412 15.90 26.42 -18.64
N PRO A 413 15.97 25.29 -19.35
CA PRO A 413 15.57 24.03 -18.77
C PRO A 413 16.52 23.78 -17.60
N LYS A 414 16.05 24.01 -16.37
CA LYS A 414 16.71 23.46 -15.18
C LYS A 414 16.91 21.98 -15.48
N GLN A 415 18.17 21.54 -15.46
CA GLN A 415 18.61 20.19 -15.80
C GLN A 415 17.54 19.12 -15.48
N ALA A 416 17.38 18.15 -16.38
CA ALA A 416 16.62 16.91 -16.19
C ALA A 416 17.07 16.04 -14.99
N ASN A 417 17.90 16.59 -14.09
CA ASN A 417 18.36 16.01 -12.83
C ASN A 417 17.39 16.23 -11.66
N HIS A 418 16.39 17.12 -11.79
CA HIS A 418 15.34 17.24 -10.79
C HIS A 418 14.20 16.28 -11.10
N LEU A 419 14.22 15.09 -10.50
CA LEU A 419 13.08 14.18 -10.46
C LEU A 419 11.91 14.89 -9.80
N SER A 420 10.93 15.31 -10.60
CA SER A 420 9.71 15.92 -10.12
C SER A 420 8.81 14.82 -9.53
N PRO A 421 8.49 14.85 -8.23
CA PRO A 421 7.62 13.86 -7.60
C PRO A 421 6.19 13.83 -8.20
N ASP A 422 5.79 14.91 -8.88
CA ASP A 422 4.50 15.04 -9.57
C ASP A 422 4.36 14.08 -10.76
N TRP A 423 5.49 13.57 -11.29
CA TRP A 423 5.55 12.59 -12.38
C TRP A 423 5.75 11.18 -11.82
N ASN A 424 4.81 10.71 -11.00
CA ASN A 424 4.83 9.35 -10.47
C ASN A 424 3.53 8.61 -10.77
N GLU A 425 3.61 7.32 -11.11
CA GLU A 425 2.44 6.47 -11.33
C GLU A 425 2.14 5.70 -10.04
N PHE A 426 1.13 6.15 -9.30
CA PHE A 426 0.60 5.43 -8.15
C PHE A 426 -0.89 5.21 -8.35
N GLU A 427 -1.25 4.08 -8.95
CA GLU A 427 -2.64 3.75 -9.28
C GLU A 427 -3.40 3.14 -8.09
N GLY A 428 -4.71 2.92 -8.21
CA GLY A 428 -5.55 2.38 -7.13
C GLY A 428 -6.24 3.45 -6.25
N ALA A 429 -7.18 3.02 -5.41
CA ALA A 429 -7.87 3.90 -4.46
C ALA A 429 -7.07 4.00 -3.16
N LEU A 430 -6.72 5.21 -2.72
CA LEU A 430 -6.13 5.42 -1.39
C LEU A 430 -7.23 5.73 -0.38
N ILE A 431 -7.39 4.89 0.63
CA ILE A 431 -8.34 5.04 1.73
C ILE A 431 -7.53 5.37 2.99
N GLU A 432 -7.59 6.63 3.42
CA GLU A 432 -6.79 7.16 4.52
C GLU A 432 -7.62 7.32 5.80
N ARG A 433 -7.22 6.57 6.82
CA ARG A 433 -7.72 6.72 8.19
C ARG A 433 -6.95 7.83 8.90
N PRO A 434 -7.63 8.83 9.48
CA PRO A 434 -7.01 9.75 10.43
C PRO A 434 -6.56 8.99 11.68
N GLY A 435 -5.25 8.77 11.83
CA GLY A 435 -4.71 7.96 12.92
C GLY A 435 -3.23 7.61 12.76
N SER A 436 -2.66 6.98 13.78
CA SER A 436 -1.31 6.40 13.79
C SER A 436 -1.36 4.87 13.91
N GLY A 437 -0.18 4.24 13.91
CA GLY A 437 0.01 2.82 14.04
C GLY A 437 0.30 2.15 12.70
N HIS A 438 1.24 1.19 12.69
CA HIS A 438 1.71 0.52 11.48
C HIS A 438 1.53 -1.01 11.50
N GLN A 439 1.52 -1.65 12.68
CA GLN A 439 1.28 -3.09 12.85
C GLN A 439 0.04 -3.56 12.09
N PHE A 440 0.17 -4.69 11.41
CA PHE A 440 -0.83 -5.15 10.48
C PHE A 440 -2.12 -5.55 11.18
N ASN A 441 -2.05 -6.44 12.17
CA ASN A 441 -3.25 -6.86 12.91
C ASN A 441 -3.74 -5.74 13.83
N GLN A 442 -2.87 -5.28 14.73
CA GLN A 442 -3.27 -4.37 15.80
C GLN A 442 -3.68 -2.96 15.33
N HIS A 443 -3.04 -2.41 14.29
CA HIS A 443 -3.27 -1.03 13.85
C HIS A 443 -4.08 -0.91 12.57
N TYR A 444 -4.06 -1.91 11.70
CA TYR A 444 -4.91 -1.95 10.52
C TYR A 444 -6.13 -2.84 10.73
N LEU A 445 -5.98 -4.15 10.85
CA LEU A 445 -7.12 -5.07 10.82
C LEU A 445 -8.07 -4.90 12.01
N ASP A 446 -7.60 -4.56 13.21
CA ASP A 446 -8.46 -4.25 14.36
C ASP A 446 -9.33 -3.01 14.14
N ASN A 447 -8.79 -2.00 13.47
CA ASN A 447 -9.51 -0.76 13.21
C ASN A 447 -10.48 -0.89 12.04
N ILE A 448 -10.10 -1.68 11.03
CA ILE A 448 -10.82 -1.80 9.77
C ILE A 448 -11.84 -2.94 9.82
N PHE A 449 -11.48 -4.06 10.43
CA PHE A 449 -12.25 -5.31 10.51
C PHE A 449 -12.26 -5.86 11.96
N PRO A 450 -12.92 -5.19 12.90
CA PRO A 450 -12.98 -5.65 14.30
C PRO A 450 -13.64 -7.02 14.38
N LEU A 451 -13.00 -7.96 15.09
CA LEU A 451 -13.54 -9.30 15.29
C LEU A 451 -14.63 -9.33 16.37
N ASP A 452 -15.43 -10.39 16.36
CA ASP A 452 -16.35 -10.70 17.45
C ASP A 452 -15.63 -11.22 18.70
N ASN A 453 -16.36 -11.33 19.81
CA ASN A 453 -15.80 -11.78 21.09
C ASN A 453 -15.18 -13.19 21.05
N ASN A 454 -15.54 -14.01 20.06
CA ASN A 454 -15.00 -15.35 19.89
C ASN A 454 -13.79 -15.39 18.94
N LEU A 455 -13.35 -14.22 18.43
CA LEU A 455 -12.25 -14.11 17.45
C LEU A 455 -12.44 -15.03 16.24
N SER A 456 -13.68 -15.14 15.75
CA SER A 456 -14.08 -16.13 14.75
C SER A 456 -14.57 -15.53 13.43
N LYS A 457 -14.99 -14.26 13.47
CA LYS A 457 -15.48 -13.51 12.32
C LYS A 457 -15.46 -12.01 12.62
N VAL A 458 -15.60 -11.19 11.59
CA VAL A 458 -15.77 -9.73 11.74
C VAL A 458 -17.14 -9.43 12.31
N GLN A 459 -17.19 -8.52 13.28
CA GLN A 459 -18.42 -8.05 13.89
C GLN A 459 -19.19 -7.13 12.94
N THR A 460 -20.40 -7.53 12.56
CA THR A 460 -21.30 -6.78 11.68
C THR A 460 -22.69 -6.68 12.31
N ASN A 461 -23.50 -5.75 11.81
CA ASN A 461 -24.95 -5.77 12.04
C ASN A 461 -25.59 -7.01 11.37
N GLY A 462 -26.86 -7.28 11.66
CA GLY A 462 -27.58 -8.43 11.09
C GLY A 462 -27.71 -8.39 9.56
N ASP A 463 -27.63 -7.22 8.94
CA ASP A 463 -27.62 -7.01 7.49
C ASP A 463 -26.20 -7.12 6.87
N GLY A 464 -25.17 -7.40 7.68
CA GLY A 464 -23.78 -7.46 7.24
C GLY A 464 -23.10 -6.10 7.03
N SER A 465 -23.75 -5.00 7.39
CA SER A 465 -23.15 -3.66 7.44
C SER A 465 -22.22 -3.52 8.66
N PRO A 466 -21.21 -2.64 8.62
CA PRO A 466 -20.32 -2.42 9.75
C PRO A 466 -21.05 -1.79 10.94
N LEU A 467 -20.60 -2.09 12.16
CA LEU A 467 -21.16 -1.48 13.36
C LEU A 467 -21.03 0.05 13.32
N PRO A 468 -22.03 0.80 13.84
CA PRO A 468 -21.94 2.24 13.98
C PRO A 468 -20.70 2.62 14.78
N GLY A 469 -19.98 3.65 14.31
CA GLY A 469 -18.77 4.07 14.99
C GLY A 469 -17.52 3.25 14.66
N THR A 470 -17.52 2.41 13.63
CA THR A 470 -16.29 1.78 13.11
C THR A 470 -15.69 2.54 11.92
N PHE A 471 -14.45 2.25 11.57
CA PHE A 471 -13.79 2.83 10.39
C PHE A 471 -14.63 2.59 9.12
N MET A 472 -15.11 1.37 8.91
CA MET A 472 -15.91 0.99 7.76
C MET A 472 -17.27 1.71 7.72
N ALA A 473 -17.84 2.04 8.88
CA ALA A 473 -19.06 2.84 8.99
C ALA A 473 -18.84 4.36 8.87
N SER A 474 -17.58 4.82 8.81
CA SER A 474 -17.25 6.24 8.70
C SER A 474 -17.59 6.78 7.32
N ARG A 475 -17.99 8.05 7.24
CA ARG A 475 -18.26 8.71 5.97
C ARG A 475 -16.97 9.03 5.23
N THR A 476 -17.01 8.95 3.91
CA THR A 476 -15.87 9.28 3.06
C THR A 476 -15.92 10.71 2.55
N LYS A 477 -14.75 11.30 2.37
CA LYS A 477 -14.51 12.48 1.54
C LYS A 477 -13.74 12.02 0.32
N VAL A 478 -14.44 11.88 -0.80
CA VAL A 478 -13.86 11.37 -2.05
C VAL A 478 -13.23 12.51 -2.85
N HIS A 479 -11.97 12.33 -3.23
CA HIS A 479 -11.18 13.22 -4.08
C HIS A 479 -10.96 12.58 -5.44
N ASN A 480 -11.19 13.35 -6.51
CA ASN A 480 -11.02 12.94 -7.91
C ASN A 480 -11.82 11.69 -8.31
N ASP A 481 -13.08 11.59 -7.87
CA ASP A 481 -13.94 10.43 -8.14
C ASP A 481 -14.00 10.06 -9.64
N PRO A 482 -13.49 8.88 -10.05
CA PRO A 482 -13.43 8.48 -11.44
C PRO A 482 -14.80 8.38 -12.12
N TRP A 483 -15.84 8.02 -11.39
CA TRP A 483 -17.19 7.84 -11.90
C TRP A 483 -17.86 9.18 -12.15
N LYS A 484 -17.81 10.09 -11.18
CA LYS A 484 -18.33 11.46 -11.35
C LYS A 484 -17.59 12.23 -12.44
N ILE A 485 -16.27 12.05 -12.56
CA ILE A 485 -15.50 12.64 -13.66
C ILE A 485 -15.99 12.10 -15.01
N ASP A 486 -16.37 10.83 -15.11
CA ASP A 486 -16.86 10.23 -16.36
C ASP A 486 -18.30 10.64 -16.67
N GLU A 487 -19.17 10.67 -15.68
CA GLU A 487 -20.52 11.22 -15.78
C GLU A 487 -20.47 12.65 -16.33
N GLN A 488 -19.62 13.50 -15.77
CA GLN A 488 -19.41 14.85 -16.28
C GLN A 488 -18.86 14.88 -17.71
N ARG A 489 -17.96 13.95 -18.09
CA ARG A 489 -17.47 13.82 -19.48
C ARG A 489 -18.60 13.48 -20.44
N ASN A 490 -19.50 12.59 -20.05
CA ASN A 490 -20.62 12.16 -20.87
C ASN A 490 -21.61 13.32 -21.06
N LEU A 491 -21.85 14.09 -20.00
CA LEU A 491 -22.65 15.33 -20.07
C LEU A 491 -22.00 16.40 -20.97
N THR A 492 -20.70 16.68 -20.81
CA THR A 492 -19.99 17.69 -21.63
C THR A 492 -19.76 17.28 -23.09
N ASN A 493 -19.83 15.99 -23.42
CA ASN A 493 -19.83 15.53 -24.81
C ASN A 493 -21.21 15.63 -25.49
N GLY A 494 -22.26 16.06 -24.78
CA GLY A 494 -23.65 16.02 -25.24
C GLY A 494 -24.45 17.33 -25.11
N VAL A 495 -23.84 18.51 -25.32
CA VAL A 495 -24.41 19.90 -25.23
C VAL A 495 -24.06 20.62 -23.92
N ASP A 496 -23.83 21.94 -24.03
CA ASP A 496 -23.39 22.90 -22.99
C ASP A 496 -24.14 22.71 -21.65
N GLY A 497 -23.52 21.96 -20.74
CA GLY A 497 -23.94 21.86 -19.35
C GLY A 497 -23.04 22.72 -18.47
N THR A 498 -23.61 23.69 -17.75
CA THR A 498 -22.96 24.42 -16.66
C THR A 498 -22.52 23.42 -15.59
N ALA A 499 -21.20 23.23 -15.46
CA ALA A 499 -20.63 22.37 -14.43
C ALA A 499 -20.93 22.97 -13.05
N HIS A 500 -21.77 22.30 -12.25
CA HIS A 500 -22.00 22.71 -10.87
C HIS A 500 -20.68 22.65 -10.08
N HIS A 501 -20.21 23.83 -9.64
CA HIS A 501 -18.92 24.04 -8.98
C HIS A 501 -18.73 23.31 -7.64
N HIS A 502 -19.77 22.70 -7.08
CA HIS A 502 -19.78 22.24 -5.68
C HIS A 502 -19.61 20.72 -5.48
N LEU A 503 -19.42 19.90 -6.53
CA LEU A 503 -19.47 18.44 -6.39
C LEU A 503 -18.16 17.71 -6.03
N ASN A 504 -17.02 18.40 -5.91
CA ASN A 504 -15.75 17.81 -5.39
C ASN A 504 -15.31 18.42 -4.05
N GLY A 505 -16.25 19.00 -3.30
CA GLY A 505 -15.96 19.62 -2.01
C GLY A 505 -17.11 19.42 -1.04
N VAL A 506 -17.04 18.32 -0.27
CA VAL A 506 -17.82 18.09 0.96
C VAL A 506 -19.34 18.10 0.76
N VAL A 507 -19.84 17.14 -0.01
CA VAL A 507 -21.17 16.56 0.27
C VAL A 507 -20.92 15.28 1.07
N GLU A 508 -21.76 14.96 2.04
CA GLU A 508 -21.65 13.73 2.82
C GLU A 508 -21.53 12.50 1.89
N GLY A 509 -20.32 11.97 1.73
CA GLY A 509 -20.04 10.87 0.81
C GLY A 509 -20.56 9.52 1.32
N PRO A 510 -20.48 8.47 0.48
CA PRO A 510 -20.78 7.10 0.90
C PRO A 510 -19.92 6.69 2.09
N LYS A 511 -20.36 5.69 2.84
CA LYS A 511 -19.57 5.10 3.92
C LYS A 511 -18.40 4.31 3.33
N VAL A 512 -17.33 4.15 4.10
CA VAL A 512 -16.11 3.47 3.63
C VAL A 512 -16.40 2.06 3.10
N TYR A 513 -17.26 1.30 3.77
CA TYR A 513 -17.60 -0.07 3.35
C TYR A 513 -18.32 -0.17 2.00
N GLU A 514 -18.96 0.91 1.55
CA GLU A 514 -19.64 0.98 0.24
C GLU A 514 -18.63 1.21 -0.89
N VAL A 515 -17.50 1.85 -0.58
CA VAL A 515 -16.42 2.15 -1.52
C VAL A 515 -15.36 1.04 -1.53
N SER A 516 -15.09 0.43 -0.36
CA SER A 516 -14.13 -0.65 -0.18
C SER A 516 -14.65 -1.96 -0.79
N ARG A 517 -13.96 -2.45 -1.81
CA ARG A 517 -14.19 -3.78 -2.35
C ARG A 517 -13.78 -4.86 -1.36
N LEU A 518 -12.70 -4.66 -0.61
CA LEU A 518 -12.22 -5.65 0.36
C LEU A 518 -13.28 -6.01 1.40
N TRP A 519 -14.09 -5.03 1.83
CA TRP A 519 -15.20 -5.29 2.76
C TRP A 519 -16.22 -6.31 2.24
N LYS A 520 -16.42 -6.38 0.93
CA LYS A 520 -17.39 -7.30 0.30
C LYS A 520 -17.00 -8.77 0.47
N PHE A 521 -15.75 -9.05 0.85
CA PHE A 521 -15.27 -10.40 1.17
C PHE A 521 -15.46 -10.80 2.63
N VAL A 522 -15.78 -9.86 3.53
CA VAL A 522 -15.86 -10.13 4.96
C VAL A 522 -16.84 -11.27 5.27
N ASN A 523 -16.42 -12.17 6.17
CA ASN A 523 -17.20 -13.32 6.66
C ASN A 523 -17.66 -14.27 5.54
N GLY A 524 -16.77 -14.61 4.60
CA GLY A 524 -17.06 -15.58 3.53
C GLY A 524 -17.90 -15.02 2.37
N ARG A 525 -18.26 -13.73 2.40
CA ARG A 525 -19.07 -13.10 1.33
C ARG A 525 -18.29 -12.93 0.04
N ARG A 526 -18.99 -12.68 -1.06
CA ARG A 526 -18.41 -12.42 -2.39
C ARG A 526 -18.99 -11.12 -2.97
N PRO A 527 -18.20 -10.30 -3.67
CA PRO A 527 -18.70 -9.16 -4.44
C PRO A 527 -19.75 -9.57 -5.49
N GLU A 528 -20.66 -8.66 -5.86
CA GLU A 528 -21.71 -8.95 -6.87
C GLU A 528 -21.13 -9.19 -8.28
N ASP A 529 -20.03 -8.50 -8.63
CA ASP A 529 -19.32 -8.59 -9.90
C ASP A 529 -18.19 -9.64 -9.86
N TYR A 530 -18.40 -10.72 -9.12
CA TYR A 530 -17.40 -11.78 -8.90
C TYR A 530 -16.97 -12.50 -10.18
N SER A 531 -17.83 -12.49 -11.21
CA SER A 531 -17.68 -13.19 -12.49
C SER A 531 -16.48 -12.75 -13.35
#